data_AF-A0A7S4KZT8-F1
#
_entry.id   AF-A0A7S4KZT8-F1
#
_cell.length_a   1.000
_cell.length_b   1.000
_cell.length_c   1.000
_cell.angle_alpha   90.00
_cell.angle_beta   90.00
_cell.angle_gamma   90.00
#
_symmetry.space_group_name_H-M   'P 1'
#
loop_
_entity.id
_entity.type
_entity.pdbx_description
1 polymer ?
#
loop_
_entity_poly.entity_id
_entity_poly.type
_entity_poly.pdbx_seq_one_letter_code
_entity_poly.pdbx_strand_id
1 'polypeptide(L)'
;QQAGGGGGGEEFAATDKSNVDGTRMDGEFARLRFGKDRRLVEVRRCLSAVNPVRIQISSTEVTDHDIHSTNQNKLQLIARRTLALSVGRGMFTLGTATPLPTEALPIPPLQLSGRLQSNDALIKLDVSLLPADHAA
;
A
#
# COMPACT_ATOMS: atom_id res chain seq x y z
N GLN A 1 26.42 -32.10 -23.60
CA GLN A 1 25.19 -32.66 -23.00
C GLN A 1 25.22 -32.27 -21.52
N GLN A 2 24.68 -31.12 -21.10
CA GLN A 2 23.25 -30.82 -20.88
C GLN A 2 22.49 -31.89 -20.09
N ALA A 3 22.24 -31.58 -18.81
CA ALA A 3 20.97 -31.68 -18.08
C ALA A 3 21.32 -31.29 -16.63
N GLY A 4 20.65 -30.39 -15.91
CA GLY A 4 19.40 -29.67 -16.11
C GLY A 4 19.05 -29.16 -14.72
N GLY A 5 19.28 -27.87 -14.46
CA GLY A 5 18.98 -27.24 -13.19
C GLY A 5 17.47 -27.13 -13.00
N GLY A 6 16.91 -27.96 -12.12
CA GLY A 6 15.55 -27.83 -11.63
C GLY A 6 15.50 -26.78 -10.52
N GLY A 7 15.49 -25.50 -10.90
CA GLY A 7 15.13 -24.42 -10.00
C GLY A 7 13.64 -24.51 -9.71
N GLY A 8 13.29 -25.09 -8.58
CA GLY A 8 11.94 -25.02 -8.01
C GLY A 8 11.62 -23.58 -7.71
N GLY A 9 10.95 -22.90 -8.65
CA GLY A 9 10.32 -21.62 -8.39
C GLY A 9 9.24 -21.84 -7.36
N GLU A 10 9.40 -21.21 -6.20
CA GLU A 10 8.37 -21.08 -5.20
C GLU A 10 7.18 -20.35 -5.84
N GLU A 11 6.20 -21.10 -6.31
CA GLU A 11 4.89 -20.59 -6.68
C GLU A 11 4.16 -20.23 -5.39
N PHE A 12 4.54 -19.08 -4.81
CA PHE A 12 3.79 -18.48 -3.73
C PHE A 12 2.36 -18.24 -4.22
N ALA A 13 1.41 -18.77 -3.44
CA ALA A 13 -0.03 -18.75 -3.65
C ALA A 13 -0.50 -17.59 -4.52
N ALA A 14 -1.23 -17.92 -5.59
CA ALA A 14 -1.82 -16.94 -6.51
C ALA A 14 -2.59 -15.86 -5.72
N THR A 15 -1.97 -14.70 -5.52
CA THR A 15 -2.59 -13.58 -4.84
C THR A 15 -3.81 -13.17 -5.65
N ASP A 16 -5.00 -13.27 -5.07
CA ASP A 16 -6.22 -12.70 -5.66
C ASP A 16 -5.95 -11.23 -5.98
N LYS A 17 -5.77 -10.91 -7.26
CA LYS A 17 -5.45 -9.55 -7.73
C LYS A 17 -6.50 -8.53 -7.29
N SER A 18 -7.71 -8.99 -6.95
CA SER A 18 -8.80 -8.14 -6.46
C SER A 18 -8.78 -7.89 -4.94
N ASN A 19 -7.88 -8.55 -4.20
CA ASN A 19 -7.70 -8.41 -2.74
C ASN A 19 -6.25 -8.11 -2.32
N VAL A 20 -5.46 -7.48 -3.18
CA VAL A 20 -4.06 -7.11 -2.89
C VAL A 20 -3.89 -6.21 -1.65
N ASP A 21 -4.94 -5.48 -1.27
CA ASP A 21 -4.94 -4.59 -0.10
C ASP A 21 -5.46 -5.25 1.18
N GLY A 22 -5.92 -6.51 1.10
CA GLY A 22 -6.50 -7.27 2.20
C GLY A 22 -7.86 -6.75 2.68
N THR A 23 -8.53 -5.87 1.93
CA THR A 23 -9.77 -5.20 2.36
C THR A 23 -11.03 -5.71 1.67
N ARG A 24 -10.99 -6.89 1.04
CA ARG A 24 -12.15 -7.46 0.37
C ARG A 24 -13.31 -7.72 1.35
N MET A 25 -14.44 -7.09 1.07
CA MET A 25 -15.68 -7.15 1.86
C MET A 25 -16.89 -7.31 0.92
N ASP A 26 -17.04 -8.49 0.32
CA ASP A 26 -18.07 -8.77 -0.69
C ASP A 26 -19.06 -9.88 -0.30
N GLY A 27 -19.05 -10.28 0.98
CA GLY A 27 -19.96 -11.27 1.53
C GLY A 27 -21.44 -10.86 1.46
N GLU A 28 -22.32 -11.83 1.57
CA GLU A 28 -23.78 -11.66 1.41
C GLU A 28 -24.34 -10.57 2.33
N PHE A 29 -23.96 -10.56 3.61
CA PHE A 29 -24.37 -9.53 4.58
C PHE A 29 -23.93 -8.12 4.19
N ALA A 30 -22.73 -7.98 3.62
CA ALA A 30 -22.21 -6.70 3.16
C ALA A 30 -23.03 -6.18 1.97
N ARG A 31 -23.43 -7.08 1.05
CA ARG A 31 -24.30 -6.76 -0.08
C ARG A 31 -25.73 -6.44 0.35
N LEU A 32 -26.29 -7.15 1.33
CA LEU A 32 -27.62 -6.84 1.85
C LEU A 32 -27.67 -5.46 2.51
N ARG A 33 -26.62 -5.07 3.24
CA ARG A 33 -26.57 -3.78 3.94
C ARG A 33 -26.18 -2.61 3.04
N PHE A 34 -25.21 -2.78 2.15
CA PHE A 34 -24.59 -1.69 1.37
C PHE A 34 -24.66 -1.90 -0.16
N GLY A 35 -25.33 -2.93 -0.67
CA GLY A 35 -25.31 -3.30 -2.09
C GLY A 35 -25.97 -2.30 -3.04
N LYS A 36 -26.68 -1.30 -2.51
CA LYS A 36 -27.28 -0.21 -3.30
C LYS A 36 -26.37 1.02 -3.45
N ASP A 37 -25.24 1.07 -2.74
CA ASP A 37 -24.33 2.21 -2.79
C ASP A 37 -22.85 1.79 -2.88
N ARG A 38 -21.95 2.77 -2.89
CA ARG A 38 -20.51 2.57 -3.09
C ARG A 38 -19.70 2.69 -1.81
N ARG A 39 -20.32 2.71 -0.62
CA ARG A 39 -19.61 2.95 0.66
C ARG A 39 -18.43 2.01 0.86
N LEU A 40 -18.61 0.71 0.64
CA LEU A 40 -17.52 -0.26 0.80
C LEU A 40 -16.39 -0.03 -0.21
N VAL A 41 -16.73 0.35 -1.45
CA VAL A 41 -15.73 0.67 -2.48
C VAL A 41 -14.91 1.89 -2.08
N GLU A 42 -15.56 2.94 -1.57
CA GLU A 42 -14.88 4.16 -1.15
C GLU A 42 -14.06 3.97 0.13
N VAL A 43 -14.53 3.16 1.09
CA VAL A 43 -13.75 2.80 2.29
C VAL A 43 -12.49 2.04 1.89
N ARG A 44 -12.60 1.03 1.00
CA ARG A 44 -11.45 0.29 0.48
C ARG A 44 -10.46 1.22 -0.22
N ARG A 45 -10.95 2.15 -1.03
CA ARG A 45 -10.13 3.20 -1.68
C ARG A 45 -9.41 4.07 -0.65
N CYS A 46 -10.10 4.54 0.39
CA CYS A 46 -9.53 5.38 1.44
C CYS A 46 -8.49 4.65 2.31
N LEU A 47 -8.68 3.35 2.54
CA LEU A 47 -7.78 2.49 3.29
C LEU A 47 -6.71 1.84 2.40
N SER A 48 -6.63 2.17 1.11
CA SER A 48 -5.63 1.57 0.22
C SER A 48 -4.24 2.19 0.43
N ALA A 49 -3.24 1.32 0.61
CA ALA A 49 -1.84 1.62 0.86
C ALA A 49 -0.90 0.80 -0.05
N VAL A 50 -1.43 0.12 -1.07
CA VAL A 50 -0.66 -0.80 -1.93
C VAL A 50 0.10 -0.05 -3.03
N ASN A 51 -0.43 1.09 -3.45
CA ASN A 51 0.09 1.85 -4.58
C ASN A 51 0.83 3.12 -4.12
N PRO A 52 1.87 3.56 -4.84
CA PRO A 52 2.57 4.81 -4.54
C PRO A 52 1.63 6.00 -4.60
N VAL A 53 1.77 6.93 -3.65
CA VAL A 53 0.91 8.11 -3.57
C VAL A 53 1.35 9.14 -4.60
N ARG A 54 0.41 9.73 -5.34
CA ARG A 54 0.74 10.79 -6.30
C ARG A 54 1.16 12.07 -5.58
N ILE A 55 2.33 12.59 -5.94
CA ILE A 55 2.91 13.81 -5.37
C ILE A 55 3.02 14.87 -6.47
N GLN A 56 2.52 16.05 -6.15
CA GLN A 56 2.70 17.26 -6.96
C GLN A 56 3.49 18.27 -6.13
N ILE A 57 4.52 18.87 -6.72
CA ILE A 57 5.23 20.01 -6.15
C ILE A 57 5.04 21.17 -7.13
N SER A 58 4.58 22.31 -6.61
CA SER A 58 4.58 23.57 -7.35
C SER A 58 6.02 24.04 -7.50
N SER A 59 6.59 23.79 -8.67
CA SER A 59 7.90 24.31 -9.05
C SER A 59 7.70 25.63 -9.77
N THR A 60 8.08 26.72 -9.13
CA THR A 60 8.24 27.98 -9.88
C THR A 60 9.57 28.67 -9.62
N GLU A 61 10.23 28.53 -8.47
CA GLU A 61 11.49 29.28 -8.18
C GLU A 61 12.47 28.59 -7.21
N VAL A 62 12.59 27.25 -7.20
CA VAL A 62 13.40 26.52 -6.19
C VAL A 62 14.55 25.73 -6.81
N THR A 63 15.69 25.67 -6.11
CA THR A 63 16.87 24.88 -6.52
C THR A 63 16.60 23.37 -6.43
N ASP A 64 17.36 22.54 -7.15
CA ASP A 64 17.18 21.08 -7.17
C ASP A 64 17.25 20.45 -5.76
N HIS A 65 18.14 20.95 -4.91
CA HIS A 65 18.27 20.48 -3.52
C HIS A 65 16.99 20.78 -2.71
N ASP A 66 16.40 21.95 -2.90
CA ASP A 66 15.16 22.35 -2.24
C ASP A 66 13.97 21.51 -2.72
N ILE A 67 13.97 21.12 -4.01
CA ILE A 67 12.97 20.20 -4.57
C ILE A 67 13.09 18.81 -3.92
N HIS A 68 14.30 18.29 -3.75
CA HIS A 68 14.51 16.99 -3.08
C HIS A 68 14.03 17.03 -1.63
N SER A 69 14.47 18.04 -0.86
CA SER A 69 14.06 18.21 0.55
C SER A 69 12.54 18.35 0.67
N THR A 70 11.92 19.15 -0.19
CA THR A 70 10.45 19.33 -0.22
C THR A 70 9.73 18.01 -0.54
N ASN A 71 10.24 17.22 -1.50
CA ASN A 71 9.70 15.90 -1.80
C ASN A 71 9.76 14.97 -0.58
N GLN A 72 10.91 14.90 0.08
CA GLN A 72 11.10 14.03 1.25
C GLN A 72 10.19 14.47 2.41
N ASN A 73 10.13 15.76 2.73
CA ASN A 73 9.23 16.29 3.76
C ASN A 73 7.75 15.95 3.47
N LYS A 74 7.31 16.08 2.22
CA LYS A 74 5.96 15.71 1.82
C LYS A 74 5.72 14.21 1.91
N LEU A 75 6.70 13.40 1.51
CA LEU A 75 6.61 11.95 1.55
C LEU A 75 6.60 11.42 2.98
N GLN A 76 7.32 12.05 3.91
CA GLN A 76 7.27 11.75 5.35
C GLN A 76 5.86 11.94 5.92
N LEU A 77 5.19 13.06 5.61
CA LEU A 77 3.83 13.31 6.04
C LEU A 77 2.85 12.25 5.48
N ILE A 78 3.01 11.91 4.21
CA ILE A 78 2.21 10.88 3.56
C ILE A 78 2.47 9.51 4.20
N ALA A 79 3.73 9.16 4.47
CA ALA A 79 4.10 7.90 5.08
C ALA A 79 3.46 7.73 6.46
N ARG A 80 3.47 8.76 7.31
CA ARG A 80 2.76 8.75 8.60
C ARG A 80 1.27 8.44 8.45
N ARG A 81 0.60 9.09 7.48
CA ARG A 81 -0.80 8.78 7.14
C ARG A 81 -0.97 7.34 6.66
N THR A 82 -0.11 6.87 5.75
CA THR A 82 -0.17 5.51 5.19
C THR A 82 0.01 4.44 6.25
N LEU A 83 0.95 4.64 7.18
CA LEU A 83 1.15 3.74 8.32
C LEU A 83 -0.10 3.66 9.21
N ALA A 84 -0.76 4.80 9.47
CA ALA A 84 -2.00 4.84 10.25
C ALA A 84 -3.17 4.10 9.56
N LEU A 85 -3.17 3.92 8.23
CA LEU A 85 -4.21 3.18 7.53
C LEU A 85 -4.28 1.70 7.97
N SER A 86 -3.15 1.11 8.40
CA SER A 86 -3.10 -0.28 8.85
C SER A 86 -4.07 -0.58 10.00
N VAL A 87 -4.22 0.36 10.94
CA VAL A 87 -5.16 0.26 12.06
C VAL A 87 -6.60 0.24 11.54
N GLY A 88 -6.92 1.15 10.62
CA GLY A 88 -8.24 1.22 9.98
C GLY A 88 -8.58 -0.04 9.18
N ARG A 89 -7.60 -0.62 8.47
CA ARG A 89 -7.74 -1.89 7.75
C ARG A 89 -8.11 -3.02 8.71
N GLY A 90 -7.36 -3.16 9.80
CA GLY A 90 -7.61 -4.19 10.81
C GLY A 90 -9.02 -4.11 11.39
N MET A 91 -9.50 -2.90 11.71
CA MET A 91 -10.87 -2.70 12.18
C MET A 91 -11.92 -3.01 11.12
N PHE A 92 -11.66 -2.63 9.86
CA PHE A 92 -12.60 -2.81 8.76
C PHE A 92 -12.81 -4.29 8.39
N THR A 93 -11.77 -5.12 8.52
CA THR A 93 -11.77 -6.54 8.12
C THR A 93 -11.71 -7.48 9.33
N LEU A 94 -12.05 -7.01 10.52
CA LEU A 94 -11.98 -7.81 11.73
C LEU A 94 -12.98 -8.98 11.65
N GLY A 95 -12.49 -10.20 11.82
CA GLY A 95 -13.32 -11.41 11.83
C GLY A 95 -13.88 -11.82 10.48
N THR A 96 -13.31 -11.34 9.36
CA THR A 96 -13.83 -11.63 8.01
C THR A 96 -13.03 -12.68 7.26
N ALA A 97 -11.85 -13.06 7.75
CA ALA A 97 -11.00 -14.08 7.14
C ALA A 97 -11.30 -15.48 7.70
N THR A 98 -11.37 -16.47 6.83
CA THR A 98 -11.55 -17.89 7.19
C THR A 98 -10.45 -18.74 6.55
N PRO A 99 -9.20 -18.60 6.99
CA PRO A 99 -8.09 -19.27 6.34
C PRO A 99 -8.05 -20.77 6.62
N LEU A 100 -7.45 -21.54 5.72
CA LEU A 100 -7.11 -22.93 5.98
C LEU A 100 -5.99 -23.04 7.03
N PRO A 101 -5.98 -24.06 7.90
CA PRO A 101 -4.96 -24.19 8.95
C PRO A 101 -3.51 -24.22 8.45
N THR A 102 -3.29 -24.67 7.22
CA THR A 102 -1.96 -24.83 6.61
C THR A 102 -1.62 -23.72 5.63
N GLU A 103 -2.51 -22.75 5.38
CA GLU A 103 -2.23 -21.68 4.44
C GLU A 103 -1.59 -20.47 5.13
N ALA A 104 -0.68 -19.80 4.41
CA ALA A 104 -0.11 -18.55 4.87
C ALA A 104 -1.13 -17.42 4.66
N LEU A 105 -1.37 -16.63 5.70
CA LEU A 105 -2.18 -15.43 5.58
C LEU A 105 -1.42 -14.37 4.75
N PRO A 106 -1.99 -13.88 3.63
CA PRO A 106 -1.34 -12.87 2.84
C PRO A 106 -1.28 -11.56 3.63
N ILE A 107 -0.07 -11.02 3.83
CA ILE A 107 0.14 -9.72 4.48
C ILE A 107 0.13 -8.64 3.39
N PRO A 108 -0.85 -7.71 3.38
CA PRO A 108 -0.89 -6.65 2.38
C PRO A 108 0.30 -5.70 2.54
N PRO A 109 0.96 -5.30 1.43
CA PRO A 109 2.08 -4.39 1.49
C PRO A 109 1.64 -2.97 1.90
N LEU A 110 2.56 -2.26 2.57
CA LEU A 110 2.47 -0.83 2.84
C LEU A 110 3.47 -0.09 1.94
N GLN A 111 2.95 0.70 1.01
CA GLN A 111 3.75 1.45 0.06
C GLN A 111 4.03 2.85 0.58
N LEU A 112 5.30 3.11 0.90
CA LEU A 112 5.77 4.39 1.42
C LEU A 112 6.49 5.24 0.36
N SER A 113 6.40 4.87 -0.91
CA SER A 113 6.92 5.66 -2.02
C SER A 113 5.89 6.62 -2.61
N GLY A 114 6.40 7.70 -3.19
CA GLY A 114 5.63 8.67 -3.96
C GLY A 114 5.83 8.48 -5.46
N ARG A 115 4.84 8.90 -6.26
CA ARG A 115 4.92 9.00 -7.72
C ARG A 115 4.73 10.45 -8.14
N LEU A 116 5.72 11.05 -8.77
CA LEU A 116 5.64 12.43 -9.26
C LEU A 116 4.60 12.55 -10.36
N GLN A 117 3.74 13.56 -10.29
CA GLN A 117 2.72 13.78 -11.33
C GLN A 117 3.30 14.33 -12.65
N SER A 118 4.47 14.95 -12.62
CA SER A 118 5.07 15.59 -13.80
C SER A 118 5.67 14.60 -14.79
N ASN A 119 6.29 13.53 -14.29
CA ASN A 119 7.05 12.57 -15.09
C ASN A 119 6.88 11.12 -14.64
N ASP A 120 5.94 10.85 -13.74
CA ASP A 120 5.68 9.51 -13.19
C ASP A 120 6.88 8.84 -12.47
N ALA A 121 7.93 9.60 -12.16
CA ALA A 121 9.08 9.07 -11.44
C ALA A 121 8.70 8.63 -10.02
N LEU A 122 9.23 7.48 -9.61
CA LEU A 122 9.06 6.95 -8.26
C LEU A 122 10.12 7.51 -7.31
N ILE A 123 9.68 8.10 -6.21
CA ILE A 123 10.53 8.60 -5.13
C ILE A 123 10.33 7.70 -3.94
N LYS A 124 11.41 7.09 -3.45
CA LYS A 124 11.40 6.31 -2.21
C LYS A 124 11.60 7.25 -1.02
N LEU A 125 10.92 6.92 0.07
CA LEU A 125 11.15 7.60 1.35
C LEU A 125 12.57 7.26 1.82
N ASP A 126 13.35 8.30 2.08
CA ASP A 126 14.65 8.14 2.72
C ASP A 126 14.46 8.05 4.23
N VAL A 127 14.66 6.84 4.76
CA VAL A 127 14.51 6.54 6.19
C VAL A 127 15.62 7.20 7.01
N SER A 128 16.78 7.49 6.41
CA SER A 128 17.90 8.13 7.10
C SER A 128 17.61 9.60 7.47
N LEU A 129 16.64 10.22 6.80
CA LEU A 129 16.19 11.59 7.06
C LEU A 129 15.08 11.66 8.12
N LEU A 130 14.66 10.51 8.69
CA LEU A 130 13.66 10.48 9.74
C LEU A 130 14.30 10.76 11.11
N PRO A 131 13.56 11.43 12.02
CA PRO A 131 13.90 11.47 13.44
C PRO A 131 14.22 10.08 14.02
N ALA A 132 15.17 10.02 14.96
CA ALA A 132 15.72 8.75 15.50
C ALA A 132 14.66 7.83 16.13
N ASP A 133 13.59 8.43 16.66
CA ASP A 133 12.42 7.80 17.23
C ASP A 133 11.54 7.04 16.21
N HIS A 134 11.78 7.21 14.91
CA HIS A 134 11.04 6.52 13.84
C HIS A 134 11.82 5.38 13.15
N ALA A 135 13.08 5.15 13.50
CA ALA A 135 13.98 4.18 12.83
C ALA A 135 14.08 2.81 13.55
N ALA A 136 13.03 2.41 14.29
CA ALA A 136 13.00 1.16 15.07
C ALA A 136 12.74 -0.09 14.20
#